data_AF-A0AA37IGR9-F1
#
_entry.id   AF-A0AA37IGR9-F1
#
_cell.length_a   1.000
_cell.length_b   1.000
_cell.length_c   1.000
_cell.angle_alpha   90.00
_cell.angle_beta   90.00
_cell.angle_gamma   90.00
#
_symmetry.space_group_name_H-M   'P 1'
#
loop_
_entity.id
_entity.type
_entity.pdbx_description
1 polymer ?
#
loop_
_entity_poly.entity_id
_entity_poly.type
_entity_poly.pdbx_seq_one_letter_code
_entity_poly.pdbx_strand_id
1 'polypeptide(L)'
;MSEAKREVVVVSGVRTAIGDFGGSLKDFSPTELGAMIVRETLQRAKVTCDVVGHVVFGNVVHTEPKDMYLARVAAINGGVVQHVPALTVNRLCGSGLQAVPSASPSRRRDRRRRREHESRDVRAAERAFWAAYGGWEAGRHDGWCAA
;
A
#
# COMPACT_ATOMS: atom_id res chain seq x y z
N MET A 1 30.00 9.77 -16.61
CA MET A 1 29.61 10.01 -15.20
C MET A 1 28.36 9.19 -14.91
N SER A 2 28.52 8.02 -14.30
CA SER A 2 27.39 7.16 -13.92
C SER A 2 26.73 7.76 -12.68
N GLU A 3 25.54 8.34 -12.83
CA GLU A 3 24.72 8.82 -11.72
C GLU A 3 24.15 7.59 -10.99
N ALA A 4 24.48 7.43 -9.71
CA ALA A 4 23.96 6.33 -8.88
C ALA A 4 22.45 6.48 -8.74
N LYS A 5 21.71 5.80 -9.62
CA LYS A 5 20.26 5.80 -9.66
C LYS A 5 19.75 5.06 -8.42
N ARG A 6 18.98 5.73 -7.57
CA ARG A 6 18.30 5.05 -6.45
C ARG A 6 17.37 3.98 -7.01
N GLU A 7 17.65 2.74 -6.68
CA GLU A 7 16.86 1.59 -7.13
C GLU A 7 15.68 1.38 -6.19
N VAL A 8 14.51 1.16 -6.77
CA VAL A 8 13.29 0.80 -6.05
C VAL A 8 12.97 -0.63 -6.43
N VAL A 9 12.87 -1.50 -5.43
CA VAL A 9 12.66 -2.93 -5.61
C VAL A 9 11.40 -3.38 -4.88
N VAL A 10 10.73 -4.40 -5.42
CA VAL A 10 9.58 -5.05 -4.77
C VAL A 10 10.09 -6.21 -3.94
N VAL A 11 9.93 -6.13 -2.63
CA VAL A 11 10.46 -7.13 -1.67
C VAL A 11 9.49 -8.31 -1.49
N SER A 12 8.19 -8.06 -1.56
CA SER A 12 7.14 -9.06 -1.39
C SER A 12 5.85 -8.61 -2.06
N GLY A 13 5.01 -9.57 -2.46
CA GLY A 13 3.66 -9.33 -2.95
C GLY A 13 2.68 -10.34 -2.37
N VAL A 14 1.53 -9.85 -1.92
CA VAL A 14 0.43 -10.64 -1.36
C VAL A 14 -0.88 -10.07 -1.89
N ARG A 15 -1.85 -10.96 -2.10
CA ARG A 15 -3.24 -10.62 -2.35
C ARG A 15 -4.15 -11.64 -1.66
N THR A 16 -5.39 -11.25 -1.39
CA THR A 16 -6.46 -12.19 -1.04
C THR A 16 -6.92 -12.98 -2.26
N ALA A 17 -7.77 -13.98 -2.02
CA ALA A 17 -8.62 -14.53 -3.09
C ALA A 17 -9.51 -13.42 -3.67
N ILE A 18 -9.93 -13.60 -4.92
CA ILE A 18 -10.99 -12.78 -5.52
C ILE A 18 -12.28 -13.55 -5.29
N GLY A 19 -13.24 -12.92 -4.64
CA GLY A 19 -14.54 -13.53 -4.32
C GLY A 19 -15.60 -13.06 -5.31
N ASP A 20 -16.58 -13.92 -5.56
CA ASP A 20 -17.80 -13.54 -6.27
C ASP A 20 -18.67 -12.64 -5.38
N PHE A 21 -19.48 -11.81 -6.02
CA PHE A 21 -20.47 -10.99 -5.32
C PHE A 21 -21.40 -11.83 -4.45
N GLY A 22 -21.49 -11.50 -3.16
CA GLY A 22 -22.26 -12.26 -2.18
C GLY A 22 -21.68 -13.65 -1.82
N GLY A 23 -20.46 -13.95 -2.25
CA GLY A 23 -19.79 -15.23 -2.01
C GLY A 23 -19.07 -15.31 -0.66
N SER A 24 -17.95 -16.04 -0.63
CA SER A 24 -17.19 -16.39 0.59
C SER A 24 -16.55 -15.20 1.32
N LEU A 25 -16.38 -14.06 0.66
CA LEU A 25 -15.75 -12.87 1.23
C LEU A 25 -16.76 -11.81 1.71
N LYS A 26 -18.07 -12.08 1.64
CA LYS A 26 -19.12 -11.09 1.94
C LYS A 26 -19.11 -10.57 3.39
N ASP A 27 -18.65 -11.40 4.32
CA ASP A 27 -18.68 -11.13 5.76
C ASP A 27 -17.43 -10.35 6.22
N PHE A 28 -16.51 -10.05 5.31
CA PHE A 28 -15.29 -9.28 5.60
C PHE A 28 -15.42 -7.86 5.05
N SER A 29 -15.17 -6.88 5.91
CA SER A 29 -15.03 -5.49 5.47
C SER A 29 -13.73 -5.30 4.67
N PRO A 30 -13.67 -4.31 3.76
CA PRO A 30 -12.44 -3.99 3.02
C PRO A 30 -11.26 -3.69 3.94
N THR A 31 -11.52 -3.06 5.09
CA THR A 31 -10.47 -2.78 6.09
C THR A 31 -9.88 -4.05 6.73
N GLU A 32 -10.69 -5.10 6.93
CA GLU A 32 -10.23 -6.37 7.50
C GLU A 32 -9.39 -7.15 6.49
N LEU A 33 -9.86 -7.24 5.24
CA LEU A 33 -9.09 -7.82 4.15
C LEU A 33 -7.76 -7.08 3.96
N GLY A 34 -7.80 -5.74 3.97
CA GLY A 34 -6.60 -4.91 3.93
C GLY A 34 -5.63 -5.21 5.09
N ALA A 35 -6.13 -5.33 6.31
CA ALA A 35 -5.33 -5.63 7.49
C ALA A 35 -4.66 -7.02 7.42
N MET A 36 -5.38 -8.03 6.91
CA MET A 36 -4.82 -9.36 6.68
C MET A 36 -3.67 -9.32 5.67
N ILE A 37 -3.83 -8.56 4.57
CA ILE A 37 -2.79 -8.43 3.56
C ILE A 37 -1.57 -7.71 4.13
N VAL A 38 -1.74 -6.62 4.89
CA VAL A 38 -0.63 -5.91 5.55
C VAL A 38 0.17 -6.87 6.43
N ARG A 39 -0.54 -7.62 7.29
CA ARG A 39 0.09 -8.56 8.23
C ARG A 39 0.87 -9.66 7.50
N GLU A 40 0.25 -10.31 6.52
CA GLU A 40 0.87 -11.38 5.74
C GLU A 40 2.07 -10.86 4.93
N THR A 41 1.96 -9.64 4.37
CA THR A 41 3.05 -9.03 3.62
C THR A 41 4.24 -8.75 4.54
N LEU A 42 4.03 -8.27 5.77
CA LEU A 42 5.11 -7.99 6.73
C LEU A 42 5.83 -9.29 7.12
N GLN A 43 5.05 -10.34 7.34
CA GLN A 43 5.55 -11.68 7.64
C GLN A 43 6.39 -12.25 6.49
N ARG A 44 5.90 -12.21 5.24
CA ARG A 44 6.64 -12.70 4.06
C ARG A 44 7.89 -11.90 3.77
N ALA A 45 7.82 -10.57 3.92
CA ALA A 45 8.96 -9.68 3.75
C ALA A 45 9.99 -9.83 4.88
N LYS A 46 9.62 -10.47 6.00
CA LYS A 46 10.41 -10.53 7.25
C LYS A 46 10.82 -9.12 7.70
N VAL A 47 9.87 -8.20 7.65
CA VAL A 47 10.05 -6.78 7.96
C VAL A 47 9.30 -6.45 9.25
N THR A 48 9.95 -5.71 10.13
CA THR A 48 9.33 -5.21 11.37
C THR A 48 8.48 -3.98 11.09
N CYS A 49 7.45 -3.76 11.91
CA CYS A 49 6.45 -2.72 11.67
C CYS A 49 7.02 -1.29 11.75
N ASP A 50 8.12 -1.10 12.47
CA ASP A 50 8.78 0.18 12.73
C ASP A 50 9.55 0.74 11.51
N VAL A 51 9.96 -0.12 10.58
CA VAL A 51 10.70 0.32 9.38
C VAL A 51 9.78 0.70 8.21
N VAL A 52 8.46 0.55 8.38
CA VAL A 52 7.47 0.94 7.37
C VAL A 52 7.38 2.46 7.31
N GLY A 53 7.81 3.06 6.21
CA GLY A 53 7.82 4.52 6.06
C GLY A 53 6.49 5.14 5.61
N HIS A 54 5.70 4.42 4.81
CA HIS A 54 4.44 4.91 4.25
C HIS A 54 3.58 3.73 3.80
N VAL A 55 2.27 3.78 4.05
CA VAL A 55 1.32 2.77 3.57
C VAL A 55 0.37 3.40 2.56
N VAL A 56 0.26 2.82 1.37
CA VAL A 56 -0.65 3.34 0.33
C VAL A 56 -1.57 2.22 -0.13
N PHE A 57 -2.89 2.47 -0.08
CA PHE A 57 -3.91 1.54 -0.56
C PHE A 57 -4.72 2.17 -1.69
N GLY A 58 -5.05 1.35 -2.68
CA GLY A 58 -6.05 1.71 -3.68
C GLY A 58 -7.44 1.30 -3.20
N ASN A 59 -8.41 2.21 -3.20
CA ASN A 59 -9.81 1.88 -2.99
C ASN A 59 -10.72 2.76 -3.87
N VAL A 60 -11.73 2.14 -4.48
CA VAL A 60 -12.64 2.82 -5.42
C VAL A 60 -14.00 3.09 -4.78
N VAL A 61 -14.59 2.06 -4.18
CA VAL A 61 -15.94 2.12 -3.60
C VAL A 61 -15.83 2.02 -2.09
N HIS A 62 -16.40 2.99 -1.39
CA HIS A 62 -16.51 2.96 0.06
C HIS A 62 -17.82 2.26 0.44
N THR A 63 -17.73 1.19 1.21
CA THR A 63 -18.86 0.39 1.68
C THR A 63 -19.28 0.75 3.11
N GLU A 64 -18.34 1.26 3.91
CA GLU A 64 -18.53 1.67 5.29
C GLU A 64 -17.90 3.06 5.54
N PRO A 65 -18.36 3.83 6.54
CA PRO A 65 -17.81 5.16 6.83
C PRO A 65 -16.29 5.17 7.09
N LYS A 66 -15.76 4.10 7.71
CA LYS A 66 -14.32 3.96 7.98
C LYS A 66 -13.49 3.70 6.73
N ASP A 67 -14.09 3.33 5.60
CA ASP A 67 -13.37 3.04 4.36
C ASP A 67 -12.75 4.29 3.73
N MET A 68 -13.20 5.49 4.11
CA MET A 68 -12.51 6.75 3.75
C MET A 68 -11.07 6.75 4.24
N TYR A 69 -10.81 6.07 5.37
CA TYR A 69 -9.50 5.91 5.98
C TYR A 69 -8.96 4.48 5.83
N LEU A 70 -9.39 3.74 4.79
CA LEU A 70 -9.04 2.33 4.59
C LEU A 70 -7.54 2.06 4.78
N ALA A 71 -6.67 2.84 4.13
CA ALA A 71 -5.23 2.67 4.24
C ALA A 71 -4.74 2.75 5.69
N ARG A 72 -5.30 3.68 6.46
CA ARG A 72 -4.93 3.93 7.85
C ARG A 72 -5.45 2.84 8.78
N VAL A 73 -6.71 2.45 8.61
CA VAL A 73 -7.34 1.39 9.42
C VAL A 73 -6.66 0.04 9.16
N ALA A 74 -6.43 -0.30 7.88
CA ALA A 74 -5.71 -1.51 7.49
C ALA A 74 -4.27 -1.54 8.02
N ALA A 75 -3.56 -0.41 7.97
CA ALA A 75 -2.21 -0.31 8.53
C ALA A 75 -2.17 -0.60 10.03
N ILE A 76 -3.01 0.09 10.82
CA ILE A 76 -3.08 -0.09 12.28
C ILE A 76 -3.48 -1.52 12.63
N ASN A 77 -4.56 -2.03 12.03
CA ASN A 77 -5.07 -3.38 12.32
C ASN A 77 -4.10 -4.48 11.81
N GLY A 78 -3.29 -4.18 10.81
CA GLY A 78 -2.21 -5.02 10.29
C GLY A 78 -0.94 -5.01 11.16
N GLY A 79 -0.86 -4.12 12.15
CA GLY A 79 0.25 -4.03 13.11
C GLY A 79 1.28 -2.94 12.80
N VAL A 80 1.06 -2.09 11.79
CA VAL A 80 1.95 -0.97 11.47
C VAL A 80 1.87 0.10 12.56
N VAL A 81 2.99 0.74 12.87
CA VAL A 81 3.06 1.73 13.95
C VAL A 81 2.19 2.95 13.64
N GLN A 82 1.47 3.45 14.64
CA GLN A 82 0.51 4.55 14.51
C GLN A 82 1.07 5.85 13.92
N HIS A 83 2.36 6.14 14.02
CA HIS A 83 2.91 7.39 13.48
C HIS A 83 3.19 7.31 11.96
N VAL A 84 3.13 6.10 11.39
CA VAL A 84 3.37 5.88 9.97
C VAL A 84 2.22 6.52 9.16
N PRO A 85 2.54 7.39 8.19
CA PRO A 85 1.52 7.98 7.33
C PRO A 85 0.84 6.90 6.49
N ALA A 86 -0.43 7.14 6.14
CA ALA A 86 -1.18 6.25 5.27
C ALA A 86 -2.01 7.07 4.27
N LEU A 87 -2.09 6.60 3.02
CA LEU A 87 -2.78 7.26 1.93
C LEU A 87 -3.71 6.30 1.20
N THR A 88 -4.99 6.66 1.09
CA THR A 88 -5.93 5.99 0.19
C THR A 88 -5.94 6.72 -1.16
N VAL A 89 -5.72 6.02 -2.26
CA VAL A 89 -5.81 6.56 -3.62
C VAL A 89 -7.00 5.97 -4.37
N ASN A 90 -7.67 6.80 -5.15
CA ASN A 90 -8.75 6.37 -6.05
C ASN A 90 -8.44 6.86 -7.47
N ARG A 91 -8.17 5.91 -8.35
CA ARG A 91 -7.99 6.06 -9.80
C ARG A 91 -8.77 4.95 -10.53
N LEU A 92 -9.98 4.65 -10.08
CA LEU A 92 -10.81 3.53 -10.57
C LEU A 92 -9.99 2.23 -10.63
N CYS A 93 -10.07 1.46 -11.71
CA CYS A 93 -9.35 0.19 -11.87
C CYS A 93 -7.82 0.34 -11.74
N GLY A 94 -7.29 1.54 -12.00
CA GLY A 94 -5.88 1.84 -11.82
C GLY A 94 -5.44 2.10 -10.38
N SER A 95 -6.33 2.09 -9.39
CA SER A 95 -6.02 2.47 -8.00
C SER A 95 -4.95 1.58 -7.35
N GLY A 96 -5.02 0.26 -7.60
CA GLY A 96 -4.04 -0.69 -7.08
C GLY A 96 -2.63 -0.44 -7.62
N LEU A 97 -2.51 -0.18 -8.93
CA LEU A 97 -1.23 0.14 -9.57
C LEU A 97 -0.75 1.55 -9.20
N GLN A 98 -1.65 2.53 -9.10
CA GLN A 98 -1.35 3.92 -8.72
C GLN A 98 -0.78 4.01 -7.30
N ALA A 99 -1.15 3.09 -6.40
CA ALA A 99 -0.59 3.04 -5.06
C ALA A 99 0.94 2.84 -5.07
N VAL A 100 1.49 2.11 -6.04
CA VAL A 100 2.94 1.81 -6.13
C VAL A 100 3.80 3.07 -6.34
N PRO A 101 3.60 3.89 -7.40
CA PRO A 101 4.36 5.12 -7.57
C PRO A 101 4.05 6.16 -6.49
N SER A 102 2.88 6.12 -5.87
CA SER A 102 2.51 7.00 -4.74
C SER A 102 3.19 6.61 -3.42
N ALA A 103 3.52 5.33 -3.23
CA ALA A 103 4.28 4.84 -2.08
C ALA A 103 5.80 5.05 -2.24
N SER A 104 6.27 5.16 -3.48
CA SER A 104 7.67 5.40 -3.76
C SER A 104 8.12 6.73 -3.13
N PRO A 105 9.22 6.75 -2.37
CA PRO A 105 9.78 7.99 -1.85
C PRO A 105 9.93 8.96 -3.01
N SER A 106 9.41 10.19 -2.85
CA SER A 106 9.58 11.23 -3.85
C SER A 106 11.04 11.22 -4.26
N ARG A 107 11.30 10.96 -5.54
CA ARG A 107 12.61 11.13 -6.15
C ARG A 107 12.90 12.61 -5.94
N ARG A 108 13.50 12.97 -4.79
CA ARG A 108 13.94 14.33 -4.55
C ARG A 108 14.85 14.60 -5.73
N ARG A 109 14.37 15.40 -6.69
CA ARG A 109 15.21 16.07 -7.68
C ARG A 109 16.01 17.07 -6.86
N ASP A 110 16.89 16.56 -6.02
CA ASP A 110 17.70 17.39 -5.17
C ASP A 110 18.85 17.90 -6.02
N ARG A 111 18.55 18.95 -6.79
CA ARG A 111 19.60 19.76 -7.41
C ARG A 111 20.35 20.60 -6.36
N ARG A 112 20.02 20.53 -5.06
CA ARG A 112 20.46 21.54 -4.08
C ARG A 112 20.66 21.11 -2.61
N ARG A 113 20.97 19.86 -2.30
CA ARG A 113 21.59 19.49 -1.00
C ARG A 113 22.82 18.63 -1.21
N ARG A 114 23.85 19.28 -1.74
CA ARG A 114 25.22 18.97 -1.32
C ARG A 114 25.39 19.57 0.08
N ARG A 115 25.85 18.72 1.00
CA ARG A 115 26.38 19.02 2.34
C ARG A 115 25.32 19.08 3.45
N GLU A 116 25.72 18.44 4.56
CA GLU A 116 25.12 18.49 5.90
C GLU A 116 23.95 17.52 6.17
N HIS A 117 24.26 16.22 6.17
CA HIS A 117 24.12 15.40 7.39
C HIS A 117 24.74 14.01 7.14
N GLU A 118 26.03 13.91 7.37
CA GLU A 118 26.75 12.64 7.48
C GLU A 118 26.81 12.28 8.96
N SER A 119 25.81 11.55 9.45
CA SER A 119 26.00 10.47 10.43
C SER A 119 24.65 9.88 10.81
N ARG A 120 24.60 8.55 10.72
CA ARG A 120 23.59 7.61 11.25
C ARG A 120 22.35 7.36 10.37
N ASP A 121 22.38 6.18 9.75
CA ASP A 121 21.24 5.32 9.41
C ASP A 121 20.19 5.76 8.39
N VAL A 122 20.62 6.32 7.26
CA VAL A 122 19.76 6.47 6.07
C VAL A 122 19.52 5.16 5.29
N ARG A 123 20.18 4.04 5.67
CA ARG A 123 20.02 2.73 4.99
C ARG A 123 18.84 1.89 5.51
N ALA A 124 18.32 2.20 6.71
CA ALA A 124 17.24 1.43 7.33
C ALA A 124 15.83 1.93 6.93
N ALA A 125 15.69 3.18 6.51
CA ALA A 125 14.40 3.87 6.43
C ALA A 125 13.65 3.78 5.08
N GLU A 126 14.10 2.96 4.12
CA GLU A 126 13.66 3.11 2.71
C GLU A 126 13.08 1.84 2.08
N ARG A 127 12.37 1.05 2.88
CA ARG A 127 11.58 -0.07 2.36
C ARG A 127 10.17 0.41 2.08
N ALA A 128 9.91 0.77 0.82
CA ALA A 128 8.55 0.97 0.34
C ALA A 128 7.85 -0.40 0.39
N PHE A 129 6.95 -0.54 1.35
CA PHE A 129 6.22 -1.76 1.62
C PHE A 129 4.85 -1.68 0.93
N TRP A 130 4.49 -2.70 0.17
CA TRP A 130 3.26 -2.70 -0.64
C TRP A 130 2.37 -3.90 -0.33
N ALA A 131 1.10 -3.61 -0.10
CA ALA A 131 0.01 -4.57 -0.02
C ALA A 131 -1.00 -4.18 -1.11
N ALA A 132 -1.14 -4.98 -2.17
CA ALA A 132 -2.26 -4.82 -3.10
C ALA A 132 -3.54 -5.28 -2.44
N TYR A 133 -4.54 -4.42 -2.40
CA TYR A 133 -5.91 -4.86 -2.26
C TYR A 133 -6.37 -5.49 -3.59
N GLY A 134 -6.77 -6.76 -3.56
CA GLY A 134 -7.49 -7.39 -4.66
C GLY A 134 -8.91 -6.84 -4.65
N GLY A 135 -9.27 -6.11 -5.72
CA GLY A 135 -10.56 -5.46 -5.87
C GLY A 135 -11.73 -6.40 -5.61
N TRP A 136 -12.73 -5.87 -4.93
CA TRP A 136 -14.07 -6.44 -4.84
C TRP A 136 -14.75 -6.22 -6.20
N GLU A 137 -15.06 -7.29 -6.93
CA GLU A 137 -15.90 -7.23 -8.12
C GLU A 137 -17.37 -7.41 -7.70
N ALA A 138 -18.10 -6.30 -7.63
CA ALA A 138 -19.55 -6.35 -7.64
C ALA A 138 -20.04 -6.67 -9.07
N GLY A 139 -20.22 -7.95 -9.40
CA GLY A 139 -21.12 -8.35 -10.48
C GLY A 139 -22.55 -8.32 -9.95
N ARG A 140 -23.58 -7.68 -10.52
CA ARG A 140 -23.86 -7.14 -11.86
C ARG A 140 -24.82 -5.94 -11.64
N HIS A 141 -24.74 -4.83 -12.34
CA HIS A 141 -25.16 -4.61 -13.72
C HIS A 141 -24.30 -3.46 -14.30
N ASP A 142 -23.98 -3.53 -15.59
CA ASP A 142 -23.37 -2.47 -16.41
C ASP A 142 -21.83 -2.47 -16.41
N GLY A 143 -21.27 -2.97 -17.52
CA GLY A 143 -19.84 -3.23 -17.70
C GLY A 143 -18.95 -2.00 -17.62
N TRP A 144 -18.19 -1.88 -16.54
CA TRP A 144 -17.05 -0.98 -16.44
C TRP A 144 -15.78 -1.72 -16.02
N CYS A 145 -14.86 -1.81 -16.98
CA CYS A 145 -13.42 -2.03 -16.87
C CYS A 145 -12.90 -3.34 -16.25
N ALA A 146 -12.91 -4.40 -17.07
CA ALA A 146 -11.83 -5.37 -17.10
C ALA A 146 -10.71 -4.84 -18.03
N ALA A 147 -9.57 -4.42 -17.44
CA ALA A 147 -8.27 -4.25 -18.10
C ALA A 147 -7.17 -4.12 -17.04
#